data_AF-A0A519F4V3-F1
#
_entry.id   AF-A0A519F4V3-F1
#
_cell.length_a   1.000
_cell.length_b   1.000
_cell.length_c   1.000
_cell.angle_alpha   90.00
_cell.angle_beta   90.00
_cell.angle_gamma   90.00
#
_symmetry.space_group_name_H-M   'P 1'
#
loop_
_entity.id
_entity.type
_entity.pdbx_description
1 polymer ?
#
loop_
_entity_poly.entity_id
_entity_poly.type
_entity_poly.pdbx_seq_one_letter_code
_entity_poly.pdbx_strand_id
1 'polypeptide(L)'
;PVAVFSMEMGASQLAVRIVGSIGRIDQTHLRTGKLTDEEWPRLTEAIEKLRNISLHIDETPGLTTSELRANSRRLARQCGQLGLIVVDYLQLMSVSTAMNDENRATAVGEISRGLKMLAKELKCPVIALSQLSRGVESRTDKRPMMSDLRESGAIEQDADVIMFIYRDDYYNKDSKEPGVAEVIISKQRNGPTGTVKLAFLKPITKFESLAGGGGHDF
;
A
#
# COMPACT_ATOMS: atom_id res chain seq x y z
N PRO A 1 -15.25 -5.63 -6.71
CA PRO A 1 -13.90 -6.16 -7.03
C PRO A 1 -12.80 -5.16 -6.66
N VAL A 2 -11.67 -5.66 -6.15
CA VAL A 2 -10.44 -4.88 -5.92
C VAL A 2 -9.40 -5.29 -6.97
N ALA A 3 -8.75 -4.31 -7.59
CA ALA A 3 -7.61 -4.52 -8.49
C ALA A 3 -6.30 -4.17 -7.77
N VAL A 4 -5.31 -5.04 -7.85
CA VAL A 4 -3.97 -4.82 -7.30
C VAL A 4 -2.97 -4.95 -8.44
N PHE A 5 -2.25 -3.87 -8.73
CA PHE A 5 -1.13 -3.86 -9.67
C PHE A 5 0.15 -3.92 -8.85
N SER A 6 0.82 -5.08 -8.88
CA SER A 6 2.02 -5.36 -8.09
C SER A 6 3.21 -5.54 -9.01
N MET A 7 4.10 -4.56 -9.04
CA MET A 7 5.25 -4.55 -9.95
C MET A 7 6.53 -5.05 -9.28
N GLU A 8 6.54 -5.11 -7.95
CA GLU A 8 7.67 -5.64 -7.17
C GLU A 8 7.49 -7.11 -6.81
N MET A 9 6.27 -7.50 -6.41
CA MET A 9 5.97 -8.82 -5.88
C MET A 9 5.09 -9.64 -6.81
N GLY A 10 5.37 -10.94 -6.90
CA GLY A 10 4.48 -11.88 -7.60
C GLY A 10 3.17 -12.13 -6.84
N ALA A 11 2.13 -12.51 -7.57
CA ALA A 11 0.79 -12.81 -7.06
C ALA A 11 0.80 -13.91 -5.99
N SER A 12 1.66 -14.92 -6.15
CA SER A 12 1.83 -16.00 -5.16
C SER A 12 2.36 -15.49 -3.82
N GLN A 13 3.32 -14.56 -3.83
CA GLN A 13 3.88 -13.98 -2.62
C GLN A 13 2.87 -13.08 -1.91
N LEU A 14 2.09 -12.30 -2.66
CA LEU A 14 0.98 -11.52 -2.09
C LEU A 14 -0.11 -12.42 -1.51
N ALA A 15 -0.48 -13.50 -2.20
CA ALA A 15 -1.47 -14.46 -1.72
C ALA A 15 -1.04 -15.08 -0.37
N VAL A 16 0.22 -15.48 -0.23
CA VAL A 16 0.76 -16.01 1.05
C VAL A 16 0.64 -14.97 2.18
N ARG A 17 0.92 -13.70 1.89
CA ARG A 17 0.76 -12.61 2.87
C ARG A 17 -0.69 -12.44 3.29
N ILE A 18 -1.62 -12.44 2.33
CA ILE A 18 -3.06 -12.32 2.58
C ILE A 18 -3.56 -13.50 3.43
N VAL A 19 -3.17 -14.73 3.07
CA VAL A 19 -3.53 -15.95 3.82
C VAL A 19 -3.02 -15.89 5.25
N GLY A 20 -1.75 -15.50 5.46
CA GLY A 20 -1.21 -15.37 6.82
C GLY A 20 -1.90 -14.29 7.64
N SER A 21 -2.33 -13.19 7.02
CA SER A 21 -3.10 -12.14 7.69
C SER A 21 -4.54 -12.56 8.05
N ILE A 22 -5.24 -13.24 7.13
CA ILE A 22 -6.61 -13.76 7.33
C ILE A 22 -6.61 -14.88 8.37
N GLY A 23 -5.75 -15.88 8.19
CA GLY A 23 -5.63 -17.03 9.07
C GLY A 23 -4.91 -16.72 10.39
N ARG A 24 -4.29 -15.54 10.52
CA ARG A 24 -3.33 -15.14 11.58
C ARG A 24 -2.24 -16.20 11.81
N ILE A 25 -1.64 -16.68 10.73
CA ILE A 25 -0.58 -17.70 10.69
C ILE A 25 0.75 -17.00 10.47
N ASP A 26 1.80 -17.45 11.18
CA ASP A 26 3.14 -16.88 11.03
C ASP A 26 3.63 -16.99 9.57
N GLN A 27 4.13 -15.89 9.02
CA GLN A 27 4.62 -15.81 7.64
C GLN A 27 5.81 -16.74 7.39
N THR A 28 6.61 -17.02 8.41
CA THR A 28 7.74 -17.95 8.34
C THR A 28 7.24 -19.39 8.27
N HIS A 29 6.22 -19.75 9.03
CA HIS A 29 5.62 -21.08 8.96
C HIS A 29 4.99 -21.32 7.58
N LEU A 30 4.23 -20.35 7.05
CA LEU A 30 3.67 -20.44 5.69
C LEU A 30 4.75 -20.58 4.61
N ARG A 31 5.83 -19.79 4.70
CA ARG A 31 6.92 -19.83 3.71
C ARG A 31 7.74 -21.11 3.78
N THR A 32 7.91 -21.68 4.97
CA THR A 32 8.72 -22.90 5.19
C THR A 32 7.91 -24.18 5.11
N GLY A 33 6.57 -24.10 5.12
CA GLY A 33 5.66 -25.24 5.21
C GLY A 33 5.64 -25.91 6.59
N LYS A 34 6.32 -25.36 7.60
CA LYS A 34 6.41 -25.91 8.96
C LYS A 34 5.26 -25.37 9.82
N LEU A 35 4.04 -25.75 9.44
CA LEU A 35 2.81 -25.36 10.15
C LEU A 35 2.61 -26.24 11.38
N THR A 36 2.11 -25.63 12.45
CA THR A 36 1.66 -26.38 13.63
C THR A 36 0.31 -27.06 13.38
N ASP A 37 -0.05 -28.04 14.20
CA ASP A 37 -1.35 -28.74 14.12
C ASP A 37 -2.55 -27.79 14.26
N GLU A 38 -2.37 -26.67 14.96
CA GLU A 38 -3.40 -25.62 15.12
C GLU A 38 -3.47 -24.66 13.91
N GLU A 39 -2.37 -24.50 13.18
CA GLU A 39 -2.30 -23.62 12.00
C GLU A 39 -2.91 -24.27 10.75
N TRP A 40 -2.87 -25.61 10.64
CA TRP A 40 -3.43 -26.33 9.51
C TRP A 40 -4.93 -26.05 9.28
N PRO A 41 -5.82 -26.15 10.30
CA PRO A 41 -7.23 -25.80 10.13
C PRO A 41 -7.42 -24.34 9.70
N ARG A 42 -6.64 -23.42 10.28
CA ARG A 42 -6.72 -21.98 10.01
C ARG A 42 -6.26 -21.64 8.59
N LEU A 43 -5.31 -22.40 8.06
CA LEU A 43 -4.84 -22.27 6.67
C LEU A 43 -5.96 -22.65 5.71
N THR A 44 -6.59 -23.81 5.92
CA THR A 44 -7.70 -24.26 5.08
C THR A 44 -8.84 -23.24 5.07
N GLU A 45 -9.24 -22.75 6.24
CA GLU A 45 -10.29 -21.71 6.34
C GLU A 45 -9.89 -20.40 5.63
N ALA A 46 -8.63 -19.98 5.77
CA ALA A 46 -8.14 -18.76 5.11
C ALA A 46 -8.10 -18.89 3.58
N ILE A 47 -7.76 -20.07 3.05
CA ILE A 47 -7.78 -20.36 1.61
C ILE A 47 -9.22 -20.34 1.09
N GLU A 48 -10.17 -20.94 1.81
CA GLU A 48 -11.59 -20.91 1.44
C GLU A 48 -12.14 -19.48 1.41
N LYS A 49 -11.78 -18.66 2.40
CA LYS A 49 -12.10 -17.22 2.39
C LYS A 49 -11.49 -16.53 1.19
N LEU A 50 -10.20 -16.74 0.91
CA LEU A 50 -9.51 -16.11 -0.21
C LEU A 50 -10.15 -16.42 -1.56
N ARG A 51 -10.61 -17.66 -1.77
CA ARG A 51 -11.30 -18.07 -3.01
C ARG A 51 -12.59 -17.29 -3.27
N ASN A 52 -13.24 -16.79 -2.23
CA ASN A 52 -14.48 -16.03 -2.34
C ASN A 52 -14.25 -14.51 -2.43
N ILE A 53 -13.01 -14.04 -2.26
CA ILE A 53 -12.68 -12.61 -2.38
C ILE A 53 -12.59 -12.23 -3.86
N SER A 54 -13.30 -11.18 -4.25
CA SER A 54 -13.19 -10.57 -5.58
C SER A 54 -11.94 -9.68 -5.65
N LEU A 55 -10.77 -10.32 -5.72
CA LEU A 55 -9.44 -9.70 -5.81
C LEU A 55 -8.77 -10.10 -7.12
N HIS A 56 -8.33 -9.13 -7.90
CA HIS A 56 -7.60 -9.34 -9.14
C HIS A 56 -6.19 -8.78 -8.98
N ILE A 57 -5.18 -9.63 -9.18
CA ILE A 57 -3.77 -9.24 -9.10
C ILE A 57 -3.19 -9.27 -10.50
N ASP A 58 -2.62 -8.14 -10.91
CA ASP A 58 -1.79 -7.99 -12.11
C ASP A 58 -0.34 -7.83 -11.65
N GLU A 59 0.50 -8.82 -11.95
CA GLU A 59 1.91 -8.86 -11.57
C GLU A 59 2.85 -8.42 -12.71
N THR A 60 2.31 -7.77 -13.74
CA THR A 60 3.09 -7.30 -14.89
C THR A 60 4.09 -6.21 -14.41
N PRO A 61 5.40 -6.40 -14.60
CA PRO A 61 6.40 -5.43 -14.18
C PRO A 61 6.40 -4.21 -15.12
N GLY A 62 6.79 -3.04 -14.60
CA GLY A 62 7.08 -1.87 -15.45
C GLY A 62 5.87 -1.30 -16.20
N LEU A 63 4.64 -1.49 -15.71
CA LEU A 63 3.44 -0.99 -16.39
C LEU A 63 3.49 0.52 -16.56
N THR A 64 3.13 0.98 -17.76
CA THR A 64 2.85 2.39 -18.03
C THR A 64 1.49 2.79 -17.47
N THR A 65 1.28 4.10 -17.27
CA THR A 65 -0.02 4.66 -16.86
C THR A 65 -1.15 4.31 -17.82
N SER A 66 -0.84 4.26 -19.12
CA SER A 66 -1.78 3.90 -20.18
C SER A 66 -2.20 2.43 -20.11
N GLU A 67 -1.25 1.53 -19.90
CA GLU A 67 -1.53 0.09 -19.74
C GLU A 67 -2.33 -0.17 -18.47
N LEU A 68 -1.95 0.43 -17.35
CA LEU A 68 -2.68 0.33 -16.09
C LEU A 68 -4.14 0.81 -16.25
N ARG A 69 -4.35 1.93 -16.95
CA ARG A 69 -5.69 2.44 -17.28
C ARG A 69 -6.46 1.50 -18.19
N ALA A 70 -5.83 0.94 -19.22
CA ALA A 70 -6.46 -0.01 -20.13
C ALA A 70 -6.89 -1.30 -19.40
N ASN A 71 -6.00 -1.86 -18.57
CA ASN A 71 -6.27 -3.04 -17.75
C ASN A 71 -7.39 -2.77 -16.73
N SER A 72 -7.35 -1.63 -16.05
CA SER A 72 -8.40 -1.22 -15.10
C SER A 72 -9.77 -1.10 -15.77
N ARG A 73 -9.84 -0.47 -16.95
CA ARG A 73 -11.09 -0.35 -17.74
C ARG A 73 -11.59 -1.70 -18.20
N ARG A 74 -10.70 -2.58 -18.69
CA ARG A 74 -11.05 -3.93 -19.13
C ARG A 74 -11.66 -4.72 -17.98
N LEU A 75 -11.02 -4.69 -16.81
CA LEU A 75 -11.53 -5.35 -15.62
C LEU A 75 -12.87 -4.76 -15.16
N ALA A 76 -13.02 -3.43 -15.16
CA ALA A 76 -14.28 -2.78 -14.82
C ALA A 76 -15.43 -3.16 -15.79
N ARG A 77 -15.13 -3.40 -17.08
CA ARG A 77 -16.13 -3.90 -18.04
C ARG A 77 -16.53 -5.35 -17.78
N GLN A 78 -15.59 -6.18 -17.34
CA GLN A 78 -15.82 -7.60 -17.07
C GLN A 78 -16.59 -7.83 -15.76
N CYS A 79 -16.28 -7.05 -14.73
CA CYS A 79 -16.76 -7.31 -13.37
C CYS A 79 -17.67 -6.20 -12.81
N GLY A 80 -17.97 -5.17 -13.62
CA GLY A 80 -18.68 -3.97 -13.18
C GLY A 80 -17.78 -2.96 -12.48
N GLN A 81 -18.36 -2.03 -11.72
CA GLN A 81 -17.60 -0.96 -11.07
C GLN A 81 -16.55 -1.54 -10.08
N LEU A 82 -15.31 -1.10 -10.22
CA LEU A 82 -14.24 -1.43 -9.28
C LEU A 82 -14.45 -0.67 -7.96
N GLY A 83 -14.22 -1.36 -6.85
CA GLY A 83 -14.33 -0.76 -5.51
C GLY A 83 -13.05 -0.11 -5.02
N LEU A 84 -11.89 -0.61 -5.49
CA LEU A 84 -10.57 -0.08 -5.14
C LEU A 84 -9.54 -0.52 -6.20
N ILE A 85 -8.59 0.37 -6.50
CA ILE A 85 -7.38 0.05 -7.24
C ILE A 85 -6.18 0.31 -6.33
N VAL A 86 -5.27 -0.65 -6.21
CA VAL A 86 -4.01 -0.53 -5.46
C VAL A 86 -2.85 -0.64 -6.45
N VAL A 87 -1.85 0.24 -6.32
CA VAL A 87 -0.64 0.25 -7.15
C VAL A 87 0.58 0.16 -6.25
N ASP A 88 1.36 -0.92 -6.38
CA ASP A 88 2.54 -1.26 -5.59
C ASP A 88 3.78 -1.42 -6.51
N TYR A 89 4.65 -0.41 -6.63
CA TYR A 89 4.57 0.97 -6.15
C TYR A 89 4.98 1.93 -7.28
N LEU A 90 4.64 3.23 -7.16
CA LEU A 90 4.67 4.19 -8.29
C LEU A 90 5.99 4.26 -9.06
N GLN A 91 7.10 4.22 -8.34
CA GLN A 91 8.44 4.40 -8.90
C GLN A 91 8.91 3.22 -9.76
N LEU A 92 8.17 2.10 -9.80
CA LEU A 92 8.41 0.97 -10.71
C LEU A 92 7.64 1.08 -12.02
N MET A 93 6.74 2.06 -12.16
CA MET A 93 6.01 2.28 -13.40
C MET A 93 6.94 2.85 -14.47
N SER A 94 6.80 2.36 -15.70
CA SER A 94 7.52 2.93 -16.85
C SER A 94 6.81 4.18 -17.36
N VAL A 95 7.59 5.14 -17.85
CA VAL A 95 7.05 6.26 -18.62
C VAL A 95 7.24 5.96 -20.10
N SER A 96 6.19 6.16 -20.89
CA SER A 96 6.09 5.78 -22.31
C SER A 96 7.03 6.55 -23.25
N THR A 97 7.93 7.37 -22.73
CA THR A 97 8.79 8.26 -23.51
C THR A 97 10.25 7.92 -23.23
N ALA A 98 11.08 7.86 -24.27
CA ALA A 98 12.54 7.75 -24.23
C ALA A 98 13.19 9.00 -23.60
N MET A 99 12.71 9.43 -22.43
CA MET A 99 13.30 10.50 -21.65
C MET A 99 14.48 9.90 -20.88
N ASN A 100 15.65 10.50 -21.10
CA ASN A 100 16.84 10.30 -20.28
C ASN A 100 16.48 10.27 -18.77
N ASP A 101 17.22 9.46 -18.01
CA ASP A 101 17.13 9.30 -16.55
C ASP A 101 17.09 10.62 -15.74
N GLU A 102 17.42 11.76 -16.37
CA GLU A 102 17.54 13.08 -15.74
C GLU A 102 16.22 13.69 -15.22
N ASN A 103 15.04 13.18 -15.61
CA ASN A 103 13.75 13.79 -15.22
C ASN A 103 12.76 12.84 -14.52
N ARG A 104 13.27 12.04 -13.57
CA ARG A 104 12.45 11.15 -12.72
C ARG A 104 11.31 11.88 -12.00
N ALA A 105 11.52 13.13 -11.58
CA ALA A 105 10.47 13.93 -10.94
C ALA A 105 9.30 14.25 -11.89
N THR A 106 9.60 14.54 -13.16
CA THR A 106 8.59 14.75 -14.20
C THR A 106 7.82 13.46 -14.48
N ALA A 107 8.54 12.34 -14.60
CA ALA A 107 7.96 11.01 -14.79
C ALA A 107 6.95 10.66 -13.68
N VAL A 108 7.34 10.82 -12.41
CA VAL A 108 6.45 10.57 -11.28
C VAL A 108 5.25 11.52 -11.29
N GLY A 109 5.43 12.78 -11.72
CA GLY A 109 4.33 13.72 -11.87
C GLY A 109 3.32 13.36 -12.96
N GLU A 110 3.79 12.79 -14.08
CA GLU A 110 2.89 12.25 -15.11
C GLU A 110 2.11 11.04 -14.60
N ILE A 111 2.79 10.14 -13.87
CA ILE A 111 2.17 8.97 -13.24
C ILE A 111 1.08 9.38 -12.26
N SER A 112 1.41 10.27 -11.32
CA SER A 112 0.48 10.81 -10.33
C SER A 112 -0.79 11.38 -10.96
N ARG A 113 -0.63 12.22 -11.98
CA ARG A 113 -1.74 12.85 -12.69
C ARG A 113 -2.57 11.83 -13.46
N GLY A 114 -1.91 10.85 -14.08
CA GLY A 114 -2.55 9.72 -14.76
C GLY A 114 -3.45 8.93 -13.83
N LEU A 115 -2.98 8.61 -12.63
CA LEU A 115 -3.76 7.91 -11.61
C LEU A 115 -4.92 8.75 -11.07
N LYS A 116 -4.72 10.06 -10.88
CA LYS A 116 -5.81 10.97 -10.50
C LYS A 116 -6.92 11.01 -11.54
N MET A 117 -6.56 11.04 -12.83
CA MET A 117 -7.51 10.97 -13.93
C MET A 117 -8.23 9.61 -13.95
N LEU A 118 -7.51 8.51 -13.76
CA LEU A 118 -8.09 7.16 -13.68
C LEU A 118 -9.12 7.06 -12.55
N ALA A 119 -8.80 7.54 -11.36
CA ALA A 119 -9.68 7.53 -10.20
C ALA A 119 -11.00 8.27 -10.49
N LYS A 120 -10.90 9.48 -11.08
CA LYS A 120 -12.06 10.28 -11.47
C LYS A 120 -12.91 9.59 -12.55
N GLU A 121 -12.25 9.02 -13.54
CA GLU A 121 -12.92 8.41 -14.68
C GLU A 121 -13.68 7.14 -14.29
N LEU A 122 -13.06 6.25 -13.53
CA LEU A 122 -13.69 5.01 -13.08
C LEU A 122 -14.56 5.20 -11.83
N LYS A 123 -14.59 6.40 -11.25
CA LYS A 123 -15.23 6.70 -9.96
C LYS A 123 -14.85 5.66 -8.90
N CYS A 124 -13.55 5.37 -8.85
CA CYS A 124 -12.97 4.35 -8.00
C CYS A 124 -11.81 4.96 -7.22
N PRO A 125 -11.71 4.75 -5.90
CA PRO A 125 -10.54 5.16 -5.15
C PRO A 125 -9.30 4.42 -5.67
N VAL A 126 -8.18 5.15 -5.74
CA VAL A 126 -6.86 4.61 -6.13
C VAL A 126 -5.91 4.85 -4.97
N ILE A 127 -5.35 3.77 -4.42
CA ILE A 127 -4.27 3.81 -3.44
C ILE A 127 -2.98 3.50 -4.19
N ALA A 128 -2.02 4.42 -4.11
CA ALA A 128 -0.71 4.26 -4.70
C ALA A 128 0.34 4.27 -3.59
N LEU A 129 1.19 3.25 -3.57
CA LEU A 129 2.34 3.20 -2.68
C LEU A 129 3.48 4.00 -3.31
N SER A 130 4.17 4.79 -2.49
CA SER A 130 5.29 5.60 -2.93
C SER A 130 6.43 5.45 -1.93
N GLN A 131 7.63 5.20 -2.44
CA GLN A 131 8.83 5.24 -1.62
C GLN A 131 9.22 6.69 -1.28
N LEU A 132 9.77 6.87 -0.09
CA LEU A 132 10.32 8.14 0.38
C LEU A 132 11.78 8.27 -0.01
N SER A 133 12.26 9.51 -0.11
CA SER A 133 13.70 9.77 -0.23
C SER A 133 14.45 9.28 1.00
N ARG A 134 15.71 8.87 0.82
CA ARG A 134 16.58 8.42 1.94
C ARG A 134 16.91 9.53 2.94
N GLY A 135 16.56 10.79 2.66
CA GLY A 135 16.82 11.93 3.53
C GLY A 135 16.20 11.78 4.93
N VAL A 136 15.04 11.12 5.02
CA VAL A 136 14.39 10.77 6.29
C VAL A 136 15.34 10.03 7.22
N GLU A 137 16.23 9.19 6.68
CA GLU A 137 17.15 8.36 7.48
C GLU A 137 18.31 9.11 8.12
N SER A 138 18.55 10.34 7.70
CA SER A 138 19.61 11.19 8.25
C SER A 138 19.14 12.09 9.40
N ARG A 139 17.82 12.25 9.57
CA ARG A 139 17.22 13.12 10.59
C ARG A 139 17.23 12.45 11.95
N THR A 140 17.23 13.25 13.01
CA THR A 140 17.06 12.74 14.38
C THR A 140 15.65 12.18 14.59
N ASP A 141 14.62 12.95 14.21
CA ASP A 141 13.25 12.42 14.12
C ASP A 141 13.06 11.79 12.74
N LYS A 142 12.78 10.48 12.76
CA LYS A 142 12.58 9.64 11.57
C LYS A 142 11.13 9.63 11.08
N ARG A 143 10.22 10.39 11.69
CA ARG A 143 8.85 10.55 11.18
C ARG A 143 8.86 11.18 9.79
N PRO A 144 8.25 10.54 8.78
CA PRO A 144 8.15 11.11 7.45
C PRO A 144 7.36 12.42 7.42
N MET A 145 7.74 13.30 6.50
CA MET A 145 7.08 14.57 6.24
C MET A 145 6.92 14.80 4.74
N MET A 146 6.10 15.78 4.38
CA MET A 146 5.79 16.11 2.98
C MET A 146 7.04 16.36 2.13
N SER A 147 8.06 17.01 2.71
CA SER A 147 9.34 17.24 2.02
C SER A 147 10.12 15.97 1.70
N ASP A 148 9.82 14.82 2.31
CA ASP A 148 10.46 13.54 1.97
C ASP A 148 9.96 12.97 0.64
N LEU A 149 8.85 13.50 0.11
CA LEU A 149 8.36 13.28 -1.26
C LEU A 149 9.09 14.18 -2.29
N ARG A 150 10.26 14.75 -1.94
CA ARG A 150 10.96 15.84 -2.66
C ARG A 150 11.05 15.70 -4.18
N GLU A 151 11.20 14.47 -4.68
CA GLU A 151 11.26 14.15 -6.12
C GLU A 151 9.86 14.04 -6.76
N SER A 152 8.82 14.47 -6.07
CA SER A 152 7.44 14.15 -6.39
C SER A 152 6.46 15.22 -5.87
N GLY A 153 6.82 16.50 -5.97
CA GLY A 153 5.89 17.60 -5.61
C GLY A 153 4.55 17.53 -6.35
N ALA A 154 4.50 16.88 -7.51
CA ALA A 154 3.25 16.57 -8.21
C ALA A 154 2.35 15.58 -7.45
N ILE A 155 2.90 14.57 -6.77
CA ILE A 155 2.13 13.68 -5.88
C ILE A 155 1.45 14.50 -4.79
N GLU A 156 2.22 15.40 -4.15
CA GLU A 156 1.69 16.29 -3.13
C GLU A 156 0.50 17.09 -3.66
N GLN A 157 0.57 17.64 -4.87
CA GLN A 157 -0.52 18.44 -5.44
C GLN A 157 -1.73 17.58 -5.83
N ASP A 158 -1.51 16.48 -6.54
CA ASP A 158 -2.58 15.68 -7.14
C ASP A 158 -3.35 14.83 -6.12
N ALA A 159 -2.67 14.33 -5.09
CA ALA A 159 -3.28 13.44 -4.10
C ALA A 159 -4.39 14.14 -3.31
N ASP A 160 -5.46 13.40 -3.05
CA ASP A 160 -6.54 13.86 -2.15
C ASP A 160 -6.17 13.63 -0.68
N VAL A 161 -5.51 12.51 -0.40
CA VAL A 161 -5.06 12.09 0.93
C VAL A 161 -3.63 11.57 0.82
N ILE A 162 -2.78 11.94 1.78
CA ILE A 162 -1.42 11.41 1.92
C ILE A 162 -1.28 10.87 3.33
N MET A 163 -0.85 9.61 3.42
CA MET A 163 -0.61 8.91 4.66
C MET A 163 0.82 8.40 4.68
N PHE A 164 1.54 8.69 5.75
CA PHE A 164 2.83 8.08 6.03
C PHE A 164 2.67 7.00 7.10
N ILE A 165 3.49 5.95 7.00
CA ILE A 165 3.57 4.91 8.02
C ILE A 165 4.89 5.07 8.74
N TYR A 166 4.83 5.19 10.07
CA TYR A 166 6.00 5.25 10.93
C TYR A 166 5.91 4.21 12.03
N ARG A 167 7.05 3.59 12.36
CA ARG A 167 7.17 2.63 13.45
C ARG A 167 8.42 2.96 14.24
N ASP A 168 8.25 3.43 15.46
CA ASP A 168 9.37 3.78 16.33
C ASP A 168 10.24 2.54 16.63
N ASP A 169 9.61 1.40 16.87
CA ASP A 169 10.26 0.13 17.18
C ASP A 169 11.09 -0.49 16.03
N TYR A 170 11.02 0.10 14.83
CA TYR A 170 11.91 -0.22 13.72
C TYR A 170 13.25 0.51 13.85
N TYR A 171 13.25 1.73 14.37
CA TYR A 171 14.42 2.59 14.52
C TYR A 171 15.04 2.52 15.93
N ASN A 172 14.21 2.30 16.94
CA ASN A 172 14.57 2.31 18.35
C ASN A 172 14.20 0.97 19.00
N LYS A 173 15.21 0.19 19.40
CA LYS A 173 14.98 -1.11 20.07
C LYS A 173 14.36 -0.97 21.47
N ASP A 174 14.56 0.17 22.11
CA ASP A 174 14.02 0.50 23.43
C ASP A 174 12.74 1.35 23.34
N SER A 175 11.99 1.19 22.24
CA SER A 175 10.74 1.90 22.02
C SER A 175 9.77 1.67 23.18
N LYS A 176 9.10 2.75 23.60
CA LYS A 176 8.10 2.70 24.67
C LYS A 176 6.77 2.07 24.22
N GLU A 177 6.55 2.01 22.91
CA GLU A 177 5.32 1.48 22.29
C GLU A 177 5.68 0.43 21.22
N PRO A 178 6.34 -0.69 21.59
CA PRO A 178 6.73 -1.71 20.63
C PRO A 178 5.50 -2.33 19.97
N GLY A 179 5.58 -2.58 18.66
CA GLY A 179 4.46 -3.09 17.88
C GLY A 179 3.36 -2.06 17.58
N VAL A 180 3.54 -0.77 17.90
CA VAL A 180 2.65 0.30 17.45
C VAL A 180 3.17 0.91 16.15
N ALA A 181 2.25 1.13 15.20
CA ALA A 181 2.49 1.88 13.99
C ALA A 181 1.64 3.15 13.97
N GLU A 182 2.27 4.27 13.64
CA GLU A 182 1.63 5.54 13.40
C GLU A 182 1.27 5.66 11.92
N VAL A 183 -0.01 5.88 11.63
CA VAL A 183 -0.50 6.30 10.32
C VAL A 183 -0.70 7.82 10.38
N ILE A 184 0.25 8.55 9.83
CA ILE A 184 0.30 10.01 9.85
C ILE A 184 -0.41 10.53 8.60
N ILE A 185 -1.62 11.05 8.76
CA ILE A 185 -2.40 11.71 7.71
C ILE A 185 -1.85 13.12 7.54
N SER A 186 -0.87 13.28 6.66
CA SER A 186 -0.17 14.56 6.43
C SER A 186 -0.95 15.52 5.52
N LYS A 187 -1.81 14.98 4.65
CA LYS A 187 -2.71 15.73 3.78
C LYS A 187 -4.08 15.06 3.73
N GLN A 188 -5.13 15.85 3.85
CA GLN A 188 -6.50 15.42 3.59
C GLN A 188 -7.29 16.60 3.02
N ARG A 189 -7.73 16.51 1.75
CA ARG A 189 -8.42 17.62 1.08
C ARG A 189 -9.78 17.97 1.69
N ASN A 190 -10.49 16.97 2.22
CA ASN A 190 -11.90 17.09 2.65
C ASN A 190 -12.10 16.78 4.13
N GLY A 191 -11.08 17.00 4.96
CA GLY A 191 -11.15 16.63 6.36
C GLY A 191 -9.87 16.95 7.12
N PRO A 192 -9.83 16.59 8.41
CA PRO A 192 -8.69 16.86 9.27
C PRO A 192 -7.48 16.01 8.90
N THR A 193 -6.31 16.55 9.23
CA THR A 193 -5.03 15.83 9.31
C THR A 193 -4.82 15.37 10.74
N GLY A 194 -3.95 14.39 10.95
CA GLY A 194 -3.72 13.83 12.27
C GLY A 194 -2.90 12.56 12.23
N THR A 195 -2.70 11.94 13.39
CA THR A 195 -1.99 10.66 13.50
C THR A 195 -2.89 9.64 14.15
N VAL A 196 -3.10 8.51 13.47
CA VAL A 196 -3.85 7.37 13.97
C VAL A 196 -2.85 6.28 14.38
N LYS A 197 -2.97 5.75 15.59
CA LYS A 197 -2.14 4.64 16.05
C LYS A 197 -2.84 3.31 15.79
N LEU A 198 -2.09 2.36 15.24
CA LEU A 198 -2.53 0.98 14.97
C LEU A 198 -1.57 -0.02 15.61
N ALA A 199 -2.06 -1.21 15.96
CA ALA A 199 -1.22 -2.34 16.31
C ALA A 199 -0.64 -2.94 15.04
N PHE A 200 0.66 -3.20 15.00
CA PHE A 200 1.33 -3.91 13.92
C PHE A 200 1.84 -5.27 14.41
N LEU A 201 1.13 -6.32 14.02
CA LEU A 201 1.46 -7.70 14.32
C LEU A 201 2.49 -8.21 13.30
N LYS A 202 3.78 -7.99 13.60
CA LYS A 202 4.92 -8.33 12.72
C LYS A 202 4.87 -9.77 12.18
N PRO A 203 4.63 -10.82 13.01
CA PRO A 203 4.70 -12.21 12.56
C PRO A 203 3.74 -12.55 11.42
N ILE A 204 2.62 -11.84 11.35
CA ILE A 204 1.53 -12.08 10.38
C ILE A 204 1.34 -10.90 9.41
N THR A 205 2.21 -9.88 9.46
CA THR A 205 2.17 -8.67 8.63
C THR A 205 0.80 -7.99 8.62
N LYS A 206 0.19 -7.82 9.80
CA LYS A 206 -1.18 -7.32 9.93
C LYS A 206 -1.24 -6.06 10.78
N PHE A 207 -2.02 -5.08 10.33
CA PHE A 207 -2.43 -3.95 11.14
C PHE A 207 -3.80 -4.25 11.77
N GLU A 208 -3.95 -3.94 13.05
CA GLU A 208 -5.23 -4.04 13.77
C GLU A 208 -5.49 -2.74 14.55
N SER A 209 -6.76 -2.42 14.78
CA SER A 209 -7.14 -1.30 15.64
C SER A 209 -6.65 -1.56 17.07
N LEU A 210 -6.02 -0.57 17.69
CA LEU A 210 -5.65 -0.65 19.10
C LEU A 210 -6.93 -0.62 19.95
N ALA A 211 -7.16 -1.68 20.74
CA ALA A 211 -8.24 -1.69 21.70
C ALA A 211 -7.86 -0.82 22.91
N GLY A 212 -8.19 0.48 22.89
CA GLY A 212 -8.04 1.33 24.08
C GLY A 212 -8.10 2.84 23.86
N GLY A 213 -9.26 3.44 24.16
CA GLY A 213 -9.36 4.53 25.15
C GLY A 213 -8.86 5.95 24.80
N GLY A 214 -9.05 6.44 23.58
CA GLY A 214 -8.92 7.86 23.27
C GLY A 214 -10.18 8.29 22.52
N GLY A 215 -10.89 9.27 23.07
CA GLY A 215 -12.15 9.76 22.50
C GLY A 215 -12.02 10.05 21.01
N HIS A 216 -13.14 9.85 20.31
CA HIS A 216 -13.44 10.60 19.11
C HIS A 216 -12.91 12.03 19.26
N ASP A 217 -12.00 12.43 18.39
CA ASP A 217 -12.06 13.73 17.76
C ASP A 217 -11.43 13.60 16.38
N PHE A 218 -12.19 14.11 15.42
CA PHE A 218 -12.18 13.81 13.99
C PHE A 218 -10.84 14.05 13.30
#